data_AF-A0A2T7PYC4-F1
#
_entry.id   AF-A0A2T7PYC4-F1
#
_cell.length_a   1.000
_cell.length_b   1.000
_cell.length_c   1.000
_cell.angle_alpha   90.00
_cell.angle_beta   90.00
_cell.angle_gamma   90.00
#
_symmetry.space_group_name_H-M   'P 1'
#
loop_
_entity.id
_entity.type
_entity.pdbx_description
1 polymer ?
#
loop_
_entity_poly.entity_id
_entity_poly.type
_entity_poly.pdbx_seq_one_letter_code
_entity_poly.pdbx_strand_id
1 'polypeptide(L)'
;MSSARLHISPHTNGSQRLICSAPITPPRWIPLSIYRRIDEITFLYVEAKELLDFAQRHYDTIYFQQDLCRAKEAVTTTLKTFEAFHDSLPDEQRCYVLNSLGKRMDELVAFEQNLKDLPV
;
A
#
# COMPACT_ATOMS: atom_id res chain seq x y z
N MET A 1 38.01 -20.52 -53.81
CA MET A 1 36.78 -21.20 -53.31
C MET A 1 36.96 -21.30 -51.80
N SER A 2 36.19 -20.71 -50.90
CA SER A 2 34.94 -19.97 -50.98
C SER A 2 34.90 -18.94 -49.84
N SER A 3 34.42 -17.74 -50.17
CA SER A 3 33.99 -16.70 -49.26
C SER A 3 32.52 -16.95 -48.86
N ALA A 4 32.06 -16.23 -47.82
CA ALA A 4 30.70 -16.17 -47.25
C ALA A 4 30.37 -17.27 -46.22
N ARG A 5 29.69 -17.00 -45.10
CA ARG A 5 28.63 -16.01 -44.88
C ARG A 5 28.49 -15.76 -43.37
N LEU A 6 28.69 -14.53 -42.91
CA LEU A 6 28.26 -14.10 -41.58
C LEU A 6 26.73 -14.10 -41.56
N HIS A 7 26.13 -15.02 -40.82
CA HIS A 7 24.68 -15.06 -40.63
C HIS A 7 24.31 -14.08 -39.52
N ILE A 8 24.07 -12.83 -39.91
CA ILE A 8 23.49 -11.80 -39.05
C ILE A 8 22.00 -12.13 -38.93
N SER A 9 21.58 -12.64 -37.77
CA SER A 9 20.16 -12.81 -37.46
C SER A 9 19.48 -11.44 -37.42
N PRO A 10 18.32 -11.27 -38.10
CA PRO A 10 17.61 -10.01 -38.11
C PRO A 10 16.92 -9.77 -36.76
N HIS A 11 16.95 -8.50 -36.35
CA HIS A 11 16.16 -7.92 -35.28
C HIS A 11 14.73 -8.47 -35.28
N THR A 12 14.36 -9.17 -34.21
CA THR A 12 12.96 -9.16 -33.74
C THR A 12 12.92 -8.12 -32.63
N ASN A 13 12.79 -6.87 -33.06
CA ASN A 13 12.44 -5.76 -32.17
C ASN A 13 11.11 -6.15 -31.52
N GLY A 14 11.18 -6.58 -30.27
CA GLY A 14 10.04 -6.96 -29.46
C GLY A 14 9.06 -5.80 -29.49
N SER A 15 8.01 -5.96 -30.29
CA SER A 15 6.82 -5.12 -30.19
C SER A 15 6.42 -5.17 -28.73
N GLN A 16 6.67 -4.05 -28.05
CA GLN A 16 6.15 -3.73 -26.74
C GLN A 16 4.63 -3.82 -26.90
N ARG A 17 4.11 -5.02 -26.68
CA ARG A 17 2.70 -5.27 -26.46
C ARG A 17 2.38 -4.43 -25.24
N LEU A 18 1.78 -3.27 -25.51
CA LEU A 18 0.65 -2.73 -24.76
C LEU A 18 0.66 -3.26 -23.32
N ILE A 19 1.44 -2.61 -22.45
CA ILE A 19 1.25 -2.71 -21.00
C ILE A 19 -0.03 -1.90 -20.71
N CYS A 20 -1.14 -2.36 -21.28
CA CYS A 20 -2.45 -2.04 -20.77
C CYS A 20 -2.49 -2.77 -19.42
N SER A 21 -2.36 -2.01 -18.35
CA SER A 21 -2.49 -2.46 -16.97
C SER A 21 -3.69 -3.39 -16.85
N ALA A 22 -3.45 -4.70 -16.86
CA ALA A 22 -4.51 -5.66 -16.60
C ALA A 22 -5.07 -5.31 -15.22
N PRO A 23 -6.41 -5.30 -15.03
CA PRO A 23 -6.94 -5.20 -13.68
C PRO A 23 -6.29 -6.34 -12.89
N ILE A 24 -5.60 -5.99 -11.80
CA ILE A 24 -5.01 -6.95 -10.88
C ILE A 24 -6.19 -7.74 -10.32
N THR A 25 -6.55 -8.81 -11.02
CA THR A 25 -7.67 -9.65 -10.64
C THR A 25 -7.20 -10.44 -9.43
N PRO A 26 -7.99 -10.44 -8.34
CA PRO A 26 -7.60 -11.22 -7.17
C PRO A 26 -7.45 -12.70 -7.56
N PRO A 27 -6.54 -13.43 -6.91
CA PRO A 27 -6.45 -14.86 -7.08
C PRO A 27 -7.82 -15.51 -6.90
N ARG A 28 -8.14 -16.51 -7.74
CA ARG A 28 -9.45 -17.17 -7.77
C ARG A 28 -9.89 -17.73 -6.40
N TRP A 29 -8.95 -18.08 -5.54
CA TRP A 29 -9.19 -18.65 -4.22
C TRP A 29 -9.51 -17.61 -3.14
N ILE A 30 -9.40 -16.31 -3.44
CA ILE A 30 -9.72 -15.23 -2.50
C ILE A 30 -11.16 -14.76 -2.75
N PRO A 31 -12.03 -14.84 -1.73
CA PRO A 31 -13.35 -14.24 -1.79
C PRO A 31 -13.29 -12.75 -2.10
N LEU A 32 -14.19 -12.28 -2.97
CA LEU A 32 -14.28 -10.86 -3.34
C LEU A 32 -14.51 -9.94 -2.13
N SER A 33 -15.14 -10.45 -1.06
CA SER A 33 -15.31 -9.73 0.20
C SER A 33 -14.00 -9.36 0.87
N ILE A 34 -13.00 -10.25 0.84
CA ILE A 34 -11.66 -10.01 1.40
C ILE A 34 -10.93 -8.98 0.56
N TYR A 35 -10.99 -9.13 -0.77
CA TYR A 35 -10.40 -8.17 -1.69
C TYR A 35 -10.97 -6.76 -1.48
N ARG A 36 -12.30 -6.63 -1.38
CA ARG A 36 -12.95 -5.36 -1.07
C ARG A 36 -12.51 -4.80 0.28
N ARG A 37 -12.35 -5.66 1.30
CA ARG A 37 -11.89 -5.23 2.62
C ARG A 37 -10.43 -4.75 2.61
N ILE A 38 -9.58 -5.35 1.79
CA ILE A 38 -8.21 -4.86 1.54
C ILE A 38 -8.25 -3.47 0.90
N ASP A 39 -9.11 -3.25 -0.09
CA ASP A 39 -9.28 -1.94 -0.72
C ASP A 39 -9.77 -0.88 0.28
N GLU A 40 -10.73 -1.23 1.14
CA GLU A 40 -11.22 -0.36 2.20
C GLU A 40 -10.11 0.03 3.18
N ILE A 41 -9.30 -0.92 3.64
CA ILE A 41 -8.14 -0.63 4.51
C ILE A 41 -7.08 0.19 3.77
N THR A 42 -6.90 -0.06 2.47
CA THR A 42 -5.98 0.74 1.64
C THR A 42 -6.45 2.18 1.53
N PHE A 43 -7.75 2.42 1.41
CA PHE A 43 -8.33 3.75 1.42
C PHE A 43 -8.08 4.46 2.76
N LEU A 44 -8.33 3.78 3.88
CA LEU A 44 -8.05 4.32 5.22
C LEU A 44 -6.57 4.66 5.42
N TYR A 45 -5.66 3.83 4.88
CA TYR A 45 -4.23 4.12 4.90
C TYR A 45 -3.88 5.40 4.12
N VAL A 46 -4.46 5.59 2.94
CA VAL A 46 -4.24 6.82 2.14
C VAL A 46 -4.77 8.04 2.89
N GLU A 47 -5.98 7.96 3.43
CA GLU A 47 -6.59 9.03 4.23
C GLU A 47 -5.72 9.39 5.45
N ALA A 48 -5.24 8.39 6.18
CA ALA A 48 -4.34 8.61 7.32
C ALA A 48 -3.05 9.34 6.90
N LYS A 49 -2.47 9.01 5.75
CA LYS A 49 -1.28 9.70 5.22
C LYS A 49 -1.56 11.13 4.79
N GLU A 50 -2.71 11.36 4.17
CA GLU A 50 -3.14 12.72 3.80
C GLU A 50 -3.35 13.59 5.04
N LEU A 51 -3.95 13.05 6.10
CA LEU A 51 -4.11 13.76 7.37
C LEU A 51 -2.77 14.06 8.06
N LEU A 52 -1.81 13.13 8.00
CA LEU A 52 -0.46 13.35 8.50
C LEU A 52 0.26 14.46 7.74
N ASP A 53 0.20 14.43 6.41
CA ASP A 53 0.77 15.48 5.55
C ASP A 53 0.10 16.84 5.81
N PHE A 54 -1.23 16.86 6.00
CA PHE A 54 -1.96 18.07 6.34
C PHE A 54 -1.55 18.64 7.70
N ALA A 55 -1.45 17.79 8.73
CA ALA A 55 -0.93 18.20 10.04
C ALA A 55 0.49 18.76 9.92
N GLN A 56 1.35 18.15 9.10
CA GLN A 56 2.71 18.61 8.89
C GLN A 56 2.77 19.99 8.18
N ARG A 57 1.84 20.27 7.26
CA ARG A 57 1.73 21.61 6.63
C ARG A 57 1.31 22.69 7.62
N HIS A 58 0.68 22.30 8.72
CA HIS A 58 0.25 23.18 9.79
C HIS A 58 1.20 23.21 10.98
N TYR A 59 2.38 22.58 10.88
CA TYR A 59 3.45 22.65 11.86
C TYR A 59 3.84 24.13 12.06
N ASP A 60 3.67 24.65 13.28
CA ASP A 60 3.79 26.07 13.69
C ASP A 60 2.49 26.91 13.64
N THR A 61 1.32 26.28 13.48
CA THR A 61 0.01 26.93 13.64
C THR A 61 -0.72 26.43 14.88
N ILE A 62 -1.69 27.22 15.38
CA ILE A 62 -2.59 26.81 16.46
C ILE A 62 -3.45 25.57 16.11
N TYR A 63 -3.58 25.27 14.81
CA TYR A 63 -4.35 24.11 14.31
C TYR A 63 -3.53 22.82 14.31
N PHE A 64 -2.20 22.91 14.44
CA PHE A 64 -1.29 21.76 14.41
C PHE A 64 -1.75 20.65 15.35
N GLN A 65 -2.07 20.99 16.60
CA GLN A 65 -2.40 19.99 17.61
C GLN A 65 -3.74 19.30 17.33
N GLN A 66 -4.71 20.03 16.78
CA GLN A 66 -6.00 19.46 16.38
C GLN A 66 -5.84 18.51 15.19
N ASP A 67 -5.10 18.95 14.17
CA ASP A 67 -4.87 18.16 12.96
C ASP A 67 -4.00 16.94 13.24
N LEU A 68 -2.99 17.07 14.11
CA LEU A 68 -2.18 15.96 14.58
C LEU A 68 -3.00 14.94 15.36
N CYS A 69 -3.94 15.38 16.19
CA CYS A 69 -4.85 14.48 16.90
C CYS A 69 -5.72 13.67 15.93
N ARG A 70 -6.27 14.33 14.91
CA ARG A 70 -7.06 13.66 13.86
C ARG A 70 -6.22 12.66 13.07
N ALA A 71 -4.99 13.02 12.72
CA ALA A 71 -4.07 12.13 12.04
C ALA A 71 -3.74 10.90 12.90
N LYS A 72 -3.43 11.10 14.20
CA LYS A 72 -3.19 10.01 15.17
C LYS A 72 -4.40 9.07 15.29
N GLU A 73 -5.61 9.63 15.33
CA GLU A 73 -6.84 8.85 15.40
C GLU A 73 -7.06 8.02 14.13
N ALA A 74 -6.85 8.59 12.94
CA ALA A 74 -6.96 7.89 11.67
C ALA A 74 -5.94 6.74 11.53
N VAL A 75 -4.69 6.97 11.94
CA VAL A 75 -3.64 5.94 11.98
C VAL A 75 -4.04 4.80 12.91
N THR A 76 -4.46 5.13 14.14
CA THR A 76 -4.88 4.14 15.15
C THR A 76 -6.08 3.33 14.66
N THR A 77 -7.06 3.99 14.04
CA THR A 77 -8.26 3.34 13.51
C THR A 77 -7.92 2.38 12.38
N THR A 78 -7.00 2.78 11.49
CA THR A 78 -6.55 1.95 10.37
C THR A 78 -5.84 0.69 10.86
N LEU A 79 -4.90 0.83 11.80
CA LEU A 79 -4.17 -0.29 12.38
C LEU A 79 -5.12 -1.27 13.09
N LYS A 80 -6.02 -0.79 13.94
CA LYS A 80 -7.02 -1.63 14.61
C LYS A 80 -7.96 -2.33 13.63
N THR A 81 -8.36 -1.64 12.55
CA THR A 81 -9.22 -2.21 11.51
C THR A 81 -8.50 -3.34 10.77
N PHE A 82 -7.21 -3.16 10.48
CA PHE A 82 -6.37 -4.19 9.89
C PHE A 82 -6.18 -5.39 10.83
N GLU A 83 -5.83 -5.16 12.09
CA GLU A 83 -5.62 -6.23 13.08
C GLU A 83 -6.90 -7.07 13.26
N ALA A 84 -8.04 -6.43 13.49
CA ALA A 84 -9.32 -7.12 13.63
C ALA A 84 -9.70 -7.91 12.37
N PHE A 85 -9.41 -7.37 11.19
CA PHE A 85 -9.64 -8.07 9.93
C PHE A 85 -8.69 -9.27 9.80
N HIS A 86 -7.40 -9.07 10.04
CA HIS A 86 -6.38 -10.10 9.93
C HIS A 86 -6.62 -11.27 10.89
N ASP A 87 -7.07 -11.00 12.11
CA ASP A 87 -7.34 -12.04 13.09
C ASP A 87 -8.64 -12.81 12.83
N SER A 88 -9.56 -12.23 12.04
CA SER A 88 -10.80 -12.90 11.62
C SER A 88 -10.62 -13.93 10.49
N LEU A 89 -9.44 -13.95 9.84
CA LEU A 89 -9.20 -14.73 8.63
C LEU A 89 -8.53 -16.08 8.91
N PRO A 90 -8.76 -17.10 8.07
CA PRO A 90 -7.99 -18.34 8.07
C PRO A 90 -6.55 -18.11 7.58
N ASP A 91 -5.60 -18.96 8.01
CA ASP A 91 -4.15 -18.76 7.81
C ASP A 91 -3.73 -18.53 6.34
N GLU A 92 -4.36 -19.23 5.38
CA GLU A 92 -4.07 -19.08 3.96
C GLU A 92 -4.38 -17.65 3.45
N GLN A 93 -5.48 -17.07 3.93
CA GLN A 93 -5.92 -15.73 3.55
C GLN A 93 -5.15 -14.66 4.33
N ARG A 94 -4.79 -14.92 5.59
CA ARG A 94 -3.94 -14.03 6.40
C ARG A 94 -2.62 -13.75 5.72
N CYS A 95 -1.94 -14.78 5.20
CA CYS A 95 -0.67 -14.62 4.50
C CYS A 95 -0.81 -13.70 3.28
N TYR A 96 -1.88 -13.84 2.49
CA TYR A 96 -2.13 -12.93 1.37
C TYR A 96 -2.38 -11.49 1.82
N VAL A 97 -3.27 -11.30 2.81
CA VAL A 97 -3.60 -9.98 3.33
C VAL A 97 -2.36 -9.29 3.91
N LEU A 98 -1.52 -10.03 4.64
CA LEU A 98 -0.27 -9.53 5.18
C LEU A 98 0.72 -9.15 4.07
N ASN A 99 0.84 -9.96 3.01
CA ASN A 99 1.67 -9.59 1.86
C ASN A 99 1.13 -8.35 1.11
N SER A 100 -0.20 -8.19 1.06
CA SER A 100 -0.82 -7.05 0.40
C SER A 100 -0.71 -5.76 1.21
N LEU A 101 -0.91 -5.80 2.52
CA LEU A 101 -1.04 -4.60 3.37
C LEU A 101 0.07 -4.43 4.42
N GLY A 102 0.84 -5.47 4.74
CA GLY A 102 1.79 -5.48 5.87
C GLY A 102 2.76 -4.31 5.82
N LYS A 103 3.41 -4.08 4.68
CA LYS A 103 4.33 -2.94 4.52
C LYS A 103 3.64 -1.58 4.77
N ARG A 104 2.38 -1.43 4.38
CA ARG A 104 1.61 -0.19 4.63
C ARG A 104 1.33 0.01 6.12
N MET A 105 1.05 -1.09 6.83
CA MET A 105 0.84 -1.05 8.29
C MET A 105 2.14 -0.78 9.03
N ASP A 106 3.25 -1.38 8.61
CA ASP A 106 4.58 -1.12 9.18
C ASP A 106 4.97 0.36 9.05
N GLU A 107 4.68 0.98 7.90
CA GLU A 107 4.87 2.41 7.70
C GLU A 107 4.05 3.24 8.70
N LEU A 108 2.77 2.88 8.93
CA LEU A 108 1.91 3.56 9.91
C LEU A 108 2.39 3.39 11.35
N VAL A 109 2.88 2.21 11.72
CA VAL A 109 3.47 1.96 13.04
C VAL A 109 4.71 2.82 13.25
N ALA A 110 5.58 2.93 12.23
CA ALA A 110 6.75 3.81 12.30
C ALA A 110 6.35 5.28 12.47
N PHE A 111 5.31 5.75 11.76
CA PHE A 111 4.77 7.09 11.98
C PHE A 111 4.26 7.28 13.41
N GLU A 112 3.49 6.32 13.95
CA GLU A 112 2.99 6.41 15.31
C GLU A 112 4.12 6.53 16.34
N GLN A 113 5.21 5.76 16.16
CA GLN A 113 6.40 5.86 17.02
C GLN A 113 7.06 7.24 16.92
N ASN A 114 7.32 7.72 15.71
CA ASN A 114 7.94 9.04 15.49
C ASN A 114 7.10 10.18 16.10
N LEU A 115 5.77 10.03 16.15
CA LEU A 115 4.86 11.01 16.74
C LEU A 115 4.77 10.96 18.27
N LYS A 116 5.26 9.90 18.92
CA LYS A 116 5.39 9.80 20.39
C LYS A 116 6.62 10.54 20.89
N ASP A 117 7.64 10.66 20.06
CA ASP A 117 8.89 11.38 20.37
C ASP A 117 8.77 12.91 20.22
N LEU A 118 7.68 13.41 19.61
CA LEU A 118 7.42 14.85 19.55
C LEU A 118 6.85 15.35 20.90
N PRO A 119 7.44 16.37 21.53
CA PRO A 119 6.85 17.00 22.70
C PRO A 119 5.53 17.66 22.29
N VAL A 120 4.43 17.12 22.81
CA VAL A 120 3.08 17.69 22.68
C VAL A 120 2.90 18.80 23.71
#